data_AF-A0A1F9GMH0-F1
#
_entry.id   AF-A0A1F9GMH0-F1
#
_cell.length_a   1.000
_cell.length_b   1.000
_cell.length_c   1.000
_cell.angle_alpha   90.00
_cell.angle_beta   90.00
_cell.angle_gamma   90.00
#
_symmetry.space_group_name_H-M   'P 1'
#
loop_
_entity.id
_entity.type
_entity.pdbx_description
1 polymer ?
#
loop_
_entity_poly.entity_id
_entity_poly.type
_entity_poly.pdbx_seq_one_letter_code
_entity_poly.pdbx_strand_id
1 'polypeptide(L)'
;MTLVQHCISKVDNRYPLTLIDIGAMGGIPHKWESLRKVMRILAFEPDEREFSKLESNDRLKYYNCLLYSHTQNLKLHISKDAGRSSLTPQYQ
;
A
#
# COMPACT_ATOMS: atom_id res chain seq x y z
N MET A 1 -2.00 -17.99 6.13
CA MET A 1 -2.91 -17.10 5.38
C MET A 1 -2.06 -16.15 4.55
N THR A 2 -2.23 -16.12 3.23
CA THR A 2 -1.45 -15.24 2.34
C THR A 2 -1.89 -13.78 2.50
N LEU A 3 -1.03 -12.84 2.10
CA LEU A 3 -1.36 -11.41 2.11
C LEU A 3 -2.57 -11.09 1.23
N VAL A 4 -2.69 -11.78 0.09
CA VAL A 4 -3.87 -11.69 -0.79
C VAL A 4 -5.14 -12.13 -0.05
N GLN A 5 -5.10 -13.26 0.66
CA GLN A 5 -6.23 -13.72 1.48
C GLN A 5 -6.57 -12.73 2.59
N HIS A 6 -5.55 -12.12 3.21
CA HIS A 6 -5.76 -11.04 4.18
C HIS A 6 -6.46 -9.84 3.55
N CYS A 7 -5.96 -9.32 2.42
CA CYS A 7 -6.56 -8.19 1.71
C CYS A 7 -8.00 -8.48 1.30
N ILE A 8 -8.28 -9.68 0.77
CA ILE A 8 -9.64 -10.11 0.39
C ILE A 8 -10.57 -10.13 1.62
N SER A 9 -10.11 -10.66 2.77
CA SER A 9 -10.89 -10.65 4.02
C SER A 9 -11.21 -9.25 4.53
N LYS A 10 -10.44 -8.26 4.06
CA LYS A 10 -10.61 -6.85 4.37
C LYS A 10 -11.28 -6.12 3.21
N VAL A 11 -11.94 -6.76 2.26
CA VAL A 11 -12.80 -6.05 1.28
C VAL A 11 -14.15 -5.74 1.93
N ASP A 12 -14.71 -4.57 1.66
CA ASP A 12 -16.06 -4.21 2.13
C ASP A 12 -16.99 -4.16 0.93
N ASN A 13 -17.96 -5.08 0.92
CA ASN A 13 -18.92 -5.26 -0.17
C ASN A 13 -19.89 -4.08 -0.34
N ARG A 14 -19.89 -3.10 0.58
CA ARG A 14 -20.61 -1.83 0.41
C ARG A 14 -19.97 -0.95 -0.68
N TYR A 15 -18.68 -1.16 -0.98
CA TYR A 15 -17.98 -0.47 -2.05
C TYR A 15 -17.79 -1.42 -3.23
N PRO A 16 -18.40 -1.14 -4.40
CA PRO A 16 -18.36 -2.04 -5.54
C PRO A 16 -16.95 -2.20 -6.14
N LEU A 17 -16.01 -1.31 -5.80
CA LEU A 17 -14.65 -1.35 -6.30
C LEU A 17 -13.64 -1.23 -5.15
N THR A 18 -12.66 -2.13 -5.12
CA THR A 18 -11.50 -2.01 -4.23
C THR A 18 -10.25 -1.77 -5.05
N LEU A 19 -9.60 -0.61 -4.84
CA LEU A 19 -8.30 -0.30 -5.43
C LEU A 19 -7.20 -0.77 -4.47
N ILE A 20 -6.25 -1.53 -4.99
CA ILE A 20 -5.01 -1.87 -4.31
C ILE A 20 -3.88 -1.06 -4.95
N ASP A 21 -3.26 -0.17 -4.19
CA ASP A 21 -2.18 0.71 -4.67
C ASP A 21 -0.84 0.31 -4.03
N ILE A 22 0.16 -0.01 -4.85
CA ILE A 22 1.47 -0.49 -4.40
C ILE A 22 2.51 0.59 -4.69
N GLY A 23 3.12 1.13 -3.64
CA GLY A 23 3.98 2.32 -3.74
C GLY A 23 3.14 3.60 -3.77
N ALA A 24 2.27 3.76 -2.78
CA ALA A 24 1.29 4.84 -2.69
C ALA A 24 1.89 6.18 -2.20
N MET A 25 3.15 6.46 -2.53
CA MET A 25 3.83 7.69 -2.18
C MET A 25 3.02 8.91 -2.62
N GLY A 26 2.82 9.85 -1.70
CA GLY A 26 2.05 11.07 -1.97
C GLY A 26 0.54 10.86 -2.02
N GLY A 27 0.06 9.65 -1.73
CA GLY A 27 -1.33 9.29 -1.66
C GLY A 27 -1.95 8.91 -3.00
N ILE A 28 -3.28 8.91 -3.05
CA ILE A 28 -4.02 8.36 -4.20
C ILE A 28 -3.92 9.31 -5.40
N PRO A 29 -3.54 8.80 -6.59
CA PRO A 29 -3.40 9.65 -7.78
C PRO A 29 -4.71 10.37 -8.15
N HIS A 30 -4.60 11.67 -8.47
CA HIS A 30 -5.75 12.53 -8.75
C HIS A 30 -6.72 12.01 -9.83
N LYS A 31 -6.21 11.26 -10.81
CA LYS A 31 -7.02 10.63 -11.87
C LYS A 31 -8.11 9.68 -11.33
N TRP A 32 -7.96 9.19 -10.10
CA TRP A 32 -8.91 8.30 -9.44
C TRP A 32 -9.92 9.03 -8.55
N GLU A 33 -9.81 10.35 -8.40
CA GLU A 33 -10.64 11.15 -7.49
C GLU A 33 -12.14 11.06 -7.84
N SER A 34 -12.48 10.98 -9.13
CA SER A 34 -13.87 10.84 -9.61
C SER A 34 -14.55 9.56 -9.10
N LEU A 35 -13.78 8.50 -8.84
CA LEU A 35 -14.28 7.22 -8.35
C LEU A 35 -14.19 7.09 -6.83
N ARG A 36 -13.57 8.04 -6.12
CA ARG A 36 -13.25 7.95 -4.68
C ARG A 36 -14.48 7.66 -3.81
N LYS A 37 -15.67 8.11 -4.21
CA LYS A 37 -16.92 7.89 -3.45
C LYS A 37 -17.39 6.43 -3.45
N VAL A 38 -17.06 5.67 -4.50
CA VAL A 38 -17.47 4.27 -4.68
C VAL A 38 -16.34 3.27 -4.46
N MET A 39 -15.14 3.76 -4.13
CA MET A 39 -13.97 2.93 -3.90
C MET A 39 -13.69 2.72 -2.42
N ARG A 40 -13.31 1.49 -2.09
CA ARG A 40 -12.42 1.20 -0.97
C ARG A 40 -10.99 1.17 -1.48
N ILE A 41 -10.04 1.64 -0.70
CA ILE A 41 -8.64 1.73 -1.12
C ILE A 41 -7.74 1.13 -0.03
N LEU A 42 -6.91 0.17 -0.45
CA LEU A 42 -5.85 -0.42 0.35
C LEU A 42 -4.52 -0.05 -0.31
N ALA A 43 -3.75 0.80 0.35
CA ALA A 43 -2.55 1.41 -0.21
C ALA A 43 -1.32 1.01 0.61
N PHE A 44 -0.20 0.76 -0.06
CA PHE A 44 1.03 0.25 0.55
C PHE A 44 2.16 1.23 0.28
N GLU A 45 2.78 1.77 1.33
CA GLU A 45 3.95 2.65 1.23
C GLU A 45 4.99 2.22 2.27
N PRO A 46 6.10 1.61 1.83
CA PRO A 46 7.07 1.04 2.76
C PRO A 46 8.13 2.04 3.25
N ASP A 47 8.34 3.18 2.59
CA ASP A 47 9.19 4.24 3.12
C ASP A 47 8.46 4.92 4.29
N GLU A 48 8.93 4.69 5.52
CA GLU A 48 8.36 5.26 6.74
C GLU A 48 8.25 6.79 6.68
N ARG A 49 9.20 7.46 5.99
CA ARG A 49 9.22 8.92 5.84
C ARG A 49 8.05 9.41 5.00
N GLU A 50 7.68 8.67 3.96
CA GLU A 50 6.54 9.01 3.11
C GLU A 50 5.23 8.51 3.72
N PHE A 51 5.24 7.32 4.32
CA PHE A 51 4.08 6.75 4.99
C PHE A 51 3.55 7.63 6.12
N SER A 52 4.45 8.21 6.93
CA SER A 52 4.07 9.10 8.04
C SER A 52 3.32 10.37 7.60
N LYS A 53 3.34 10.71 6.31
CA LYS A 53 2.59 11.84 5.73
C LYS A 53 1.17 11.44 5.31
N LEU A 54 0.82 10.15 5.35
CA LEU A 54 -0.41 9.61 4.81
C LEU A 54 -1.44 9.38 5.91
N GLU A 55 -2.66 9.83 5.66
CA GLU A 55 -3.76 9.71 6.62
C GLU A 55 -4.78 8.65 6.18
N SER A 56 -5.00 7.67 7.05
CA SER A 56 -6.04 6.66 6.85
C SER A 56 -7.40 7.16 7.33
N ASN A 57 -8.47 6.69 6.69
CA ASN A 57 -9.86 6.88 7.12
C ASN A 57 -10.64 5.57 6.95
N ASP A 58 -11.97 5.61 6.99
CA ASP A 58 -12.81 4.41 6.89
C ASP A 58 -12.73 3.69 5.54
N ARG A 59 -12.44 4.42 4.45
CA ARG A 59 -12.43 3.88 3.08
C ARG A 59 -11.02 3.72 2.52
N LEU A 60 -10.07 4.51 3.00
CA LEU A 60 -8.68 4.52 2.59
C LEU A 60 -7.80 4.07 3.75
N LYS A 61 -7.13 2.94 3.58
CA LYS A 61 -6.17 2.43 4.56
C LYS A 61 -4.79 2.36 3.92
N TYR A 62 -3.82 3.00 4.57
CA TYR A 62 -2.42 2.87 4.24
C TYR A 62 -1.75 1.83 5.14
N TYR A 63 -0.85 1.03 4.57
CA TYR A 63 -0.05 0.03 5.27
C TYR A 63 1.44 0.33 5.04
N ASN A 64 2.21 0.40 6.12
CA ASN A 64 3.66 0.60 6.05
C ASN A 64 4.38 -0.73 5.81
N CYS A 65 4.19 -1.31 4.63
CA CYS A 65 4.86 -2.54 4.23
C CYS A 65 4.93 -2.69 2.72
N LEU A 66 5.79 -3.61 2.28
CA LEU A 66 5.87 -4.09 0.91
C LEU A 66 4.94 -5.30 0.72
N LEU A 67 4.40 -5.44 -0.49
CA LEU A 67 3.72 -6.67 -0.89
C LEU A 67 4.73 -7.68 -1.41
N TYR A 68 4.72 -8.88 -0.82
CA TYR A 68 5.53 -10.01 -1.25
C TYR A 68 4.74 -11.33 -1.08
N SER A 69 5.22 -12.41 -1.70
CA SER A 69 4.58 -13.73 -1.64
C SER A 69 4.64 -14.39 -0.26
N HIS A 70 5.57 -13.96 0.59
CA HIS A 70 5.78 -14.48 1.94
C HIS A 70 5.93 -13.32 2.94
N THR A 71 5.54 -13.57 4.19
CA THR A 71 5.79 -12.63 5.29
C THR A 71 7.23 -12.79 5.77
N GLN A 72 8.00 -11.71 5.71
CA GLN A 72 9.36 -11.66 6.23
C GLN A 72 9.80 -10.22 6.50
N ASN A 73 10.81 -10.06 7.36
CA ASN A 73 11.48 -8.79 7.56
C ASN A 73 12.66 -8.67 6.58
N LEU A 74 12.59 -7.71 5.67
CA LEU A 74 13.66 -7.41 4.72
C LEU A 74 14.23 -6.04 4.99
N LYS A 75 15.53 -5.87 4.74
CA LYS A 75 16.15 -4.55 4.74
C LYS A 75 15.72 -3.79 3.49
N LEU A 76 14.93 -2.75 3.68
CA LEU A 76 14.60 -1.80 2.63
C LEU A 76 15.70 -0.75 2.51
N HIS A 77 16.25 -0.61 1.30
CA HIS A 77 17.20 0.46 0.99
C HIS A 77 16.43 1.63 0.41
N ILE A 78 16.44 2.74 1.14
CA ILE A 78 15.72 3.96 0.80
C ILE A 78 16.68 4.97 0.18
N SER A 79 16.32 5.51 -0.98
CA SER A 79 17.14 6.54 -1.62
C SER A 79 16.95 7.91 -0.94
N LYS A 80 17.88 8.84 -1.18
CA LYS A 80 17.74 10.23 -0.75
C LYS A 80 16.49 10.86 -1.38
N ASP A 81 16.20 10.53 -2.63
CA ASP A 81 15.01 11.00 -3.34
C ASP A 81 13.81 10.11 -2.99
N ALA A 82 12.65 10.74 -2.82
CA ALA A 82 11.40 10.03 -2.58
C ALA A 82 10.99 9.18 -3.80
N GLY A 83 10.26 8.10 -3.55
CA GLY A 83 9.69 7.24 -4.61
C GLY A 83 10.68 6.27 -5.22
N ARG A 84 11.88 6.18 -4.64
CA ARG A 84 12.94 5.26 -5.05
C ARG A 84 13.39 4.46 -3.84
N SER A 85 13.12 3.17 -3.89
CA SER A 85 13.59 2.20 -2.92
C SER A 85 13.97 0.90 -3.62
N SER A 86 14.83 0.12 -2.98
CA SER A 86 15.23 -1.18 -3.48
C SER A 86 15.24 -2.20 -2.36
N LEU A 87 14.83 -3.41 -2.71
CA LEU A 87 15.06 -4.60 -1.90
C LEU A 87 16.22 -5.37 -2.52
N THR A 88 17.12 -5.83 -1.68
CA THR A 88 18.16 -6.76 -2.09
C THR A 88 17.82 -8.10 -1.42
N PRO A 89 17.26 -9.07 -2.16
CA PRO A 89 16.97 -10.37 -1.60
C PRO A 89 18.28 -11.01 -1.13
N GLN A 90 18.35 -11.42 0.12
CA GLN A 90 19.39 -12.32 0.57
C GLN A 90 19.00 -13.70 0.05
N TYR A 91 19.50 -14.07 -1.13
CA TYR A 91 19.41 -15.44 -1.58
C TYR A 91 20.26 -16.28 -0.62
N GLN A 92 19.59 -17.07 0.22
CA GLN A 92 20.17 -18.20 0.95
C GLN A 92 20.07 -19.45 0.09
#